data_AF-A0A2L2Y5E1-F1
#
_entry.id   AF-A0A2L2Y5E1-F1
#
_cell.length_a   1.000
_cell.length_b   1.000
_cell.length_c   1.000
_cell.angle_alpha   90.00
_cell.angle_beta   90.00
_cell.angle_gamma   90.00
#
_symmetry.space_group_name_H-M   'P 1'
#
loop_
_entity.id
_entity.type
_entity.pdbx_description
1 polymer ?
#
loop_
_entity_poly.entity_id
_entity_poly.type
_entity_poly.pdbx_seq_one_letter_code
_entity_poly.pdbx_strand_id
1 'polypeptide(L)'
;FFWGITVFINLFSVVHNGPKYLGFQSIPVWGVLILAAGIGFIVSICVWYILVPYLQQAIASMGDSENSENQIGAEEIPSKISYPDVENPAFNGNGHEIQMQDVGNGISKSTIVPVATSAEISKIEKEFTCSAVPYDTPETGKVFSSLQVLTAIFAAFAHGANDVSNAIGPVIAIWLIYQDGNVAQKAESPFWIMLYGGVGISIGLWVWGKKVIKTMGEDLTKITPSSGFCIELGAAATVLMASKIGLPISTTHCKVGSIVFVGWTRSRAAVDWKLFRSIILAWVLTLPVSAGLSAAAMAILKSIG
;
A
#
# COMPACT_ATOMS: atom_id res chain seq x y z
N PHE A 1 -22.51 4.15 -4.17
CA PHE A 1 -22.73 5.42 -3.45
C PHE A 1 -21.43 6.06 -3.01
N PHE A 2 -20.63 5.40 -2.17
CA PHE A 2 -19.37 5.96 -1.65
C PHE A 2 -18.34 6.33 -2.73
N TRP A 3 -18.17 5.47 -3.75
CA TRP A 3 -17.32 5.73 -4.93
C TRP A 3 -17.70 7.02 -5.69
N GLY A 4 -19.00 7.32 -5.77
CA GLY A 4 -19.50 8.55 -6.41
C GLY A 4 -19.18 9.80 -5.62
N ILE A 5 -19.21 9.72 -4.29
CA ILE A 5 -18.80 10.81 -3.40
C ILE A 5 -17.31 11.08 -3.57
N THR A 6 -16.48 10.04 -3.65
CA THR A 6 -15.03 10.20 -3.89
C THR A 6 -14.73 10.90 -5.22
N VAL A 7 -15.37 10.44 -6.30
CA VAL A 7 -15.21 11.04 -7.63
C VAL A 7 -15.74 12.47 -7.62
N PHE A 8 -16.88 12.70 -6.97
CA PHE A 8 -17.46 14.03 -6.82
C PHE A 8 -16.50 15.01 -6.14
N ILE A 9 -15.91 14.66 -4.99
CA ILE A 9 -15.07 15.62 -4.26
C ILE A 9 -13.76 15.88 -5.02
N ASN A 10 -13.14 14.85 -5.62
CA ASN A 10 -11.93 15.04 -6.42
C ASN A 10 -12.20 15.88 -7.67
N LEU A 11 -13.30 15.60 -8.38
CA LEU A 11 -13.68 16.34 -9.57
C LEU A 11 -14.10 17.78 -9.23
N PHE A 12 -14.81 17.98 -8.12
CA PHE A 12 -15.11 19.31 -7.60
C PHE A 12 -13.82 20.08 -7.29
N SER A 13 -12.84 19.46 -6.64
CA SER A 13 -11.53 20.07 -6.36
C SER A 13 -10.79 20.48 -7.64
N VAL A 14 -10.86 19.64 -8.69
CA VAL A 14 -10.24 19.90 -9.99
C VAL A 14 -10.93 21.05 -10.73
N VAL A 15 -12.26 21.10 -10.72
CA VAL A 15 -13.02 22.07 -11.51
C VAL A 15 -13.12 23.42 -10.79
N HIS A 16 -13.24 23.43 -9.46
CA HIS A 16 -13.35 24.66 -8.66
C HIS A 16 -12.02 25.43 -8.59
N ASN A 17 -10.88 24.74 -8.47
CA ASN A 17 -9.55 25.35 -8.40
C ASN A 17 -8.69 25.05 -9.62
N GLY A 18 -9.33 24.66 -10.73
CA GLY A 18 -8.66 24.23 -11.95
C GLY A 18 -7.90 25.35 -12.68
N PRO A 19 -7.04 24.99 -13.66
CA PRO A 19 -6.25 25.95 -14.42
C PRO A 19 -7.14 27.00 -15.09
N LYS A 20 -6.72 28.28 -15.04
CA LYS A 20 -7.47 29.44 -15.55
C LYS A 20 -7.92 29.30 -17.01
N TYR A 21 -7.22 28.51 -17.82
CA TYR A 21 -7.45 28.34 -19.26
C TYR A 21 -8.62 27.45 -19.65
N LEU A 22 -9.11 26.59 -18.76
CA LEU A 22 -10.31 25.79 -19.05
C LEU A 22 -11.60 26.61 -18.94
N GLY A 23 -11.52 27.89 -18.56
CA GLY A 23 -12.69 28.75 -18.38
C GLY A 23 -13.59 28.33 -17.23
N PHE A 24 -13.14 27.39 -16.37
CA PHE A 24 -13.93 26.89 -15.24
C PHE A 24 -14.18 27.93 -14.15
N GLN A 25 -13.41 29.04 -14.12
CA GLN A 25 -13.72 30.20 -13.27
C GLN A 25 -14.97 30.99 -13.72
N SER A 26 -15.43 30.81 -14.95
CA SER A 26 -16.68 31.41 -15.45
C SER A 26 -17.91 30.55 -15.13
N ILE A 27 -17.70 29.32 -14.66
CA ILE A 27 -18.81 28.44 -14.27
C ILE A 27 -19.16 28.77 -12.81
N PRO A 28 -20.41 29.17 -12.55
CA PRO A 28 -20.84 29.42 -11.18
C PRO A 28 -20.74 28.14 -10.34
N VAL A 29 -20.50 28.28 -9.04
CA VAL A 29 -20.24 27.15 -8.13
C VAL A 29 -21.34 26.06 -8.24
N TRP A 30 -22.59 26.43 -8.49
CA TRP A 30 -23.69 25.48 -8.72
C TRP A 30 -23.50 24.63 -9.99
N GLY A 31 -22.94 25.19 -11.07
CA GLY A 31 -22.64 24.46 -12.30
C GLY A 31 -21.52 23.44 -12.11
N VAL A 32 -20.51 23.79 -11.32
CA VAL A 32 -19.44 22.86 -10.93
C VAL A 32 -19.97 21.71 -10.08
N LEU A 33 -20.88 22.01 -9.13
CA LEU A 33 -21.54 21.00 -8.31
C LEU A 33 -22.37 20.03 -9.14
N ILE A 34 -23.15 20.52 -10.11
CA ILE A 34 -23.98 19.66 -10.98
C ILE A 34 -23.10 18.78 -11.88
N LEU A 35 -22.05 19.33 -12.48
CA LEU A 35 -21.12 18.58 -13.32
C LEU A 35 -20.41 17.47 -12.53
N ALA A 36 -19.89 17.82 -11.35
CA ALA A 36 -19.22 16.87 -10.47
C ALA A 36 -20.18 15.76 -10.01
N ALA A 37 -21.43 16.10 -9.70
CA ALA A 37 -22.45 15.14 -9.28
C ALA A 37 -22.86 14.21 -10.42
N GLY A 38 -23.03 14.75 -11.64
CA GLY A 38 -23.37 13.97 -12.82
C GLY A 38 -22.29 12.95 -13.18
N ILE A 39 -21.03 13.37 -13.24
CA ILE A 39 -19.90 12.46 -13.51
C ILE A 39 -19.71 11.46 -12.36
N GLY A 40 -19.83 11.91 -11.10
CA GLY A 40 -19.78 11.02 -9.93
C GLY A 40 -20.87 9.94 -9.94
N PHE A 41 -22.07 10.27 -10.43
CA PHE A 41 -23.17 9.34 -10.59
C PHE A 41 -22.90 8.31 -11.72
N ILE A 42 -22.43 8.77 -12.89
CA ILE A 42 -22.08 7.89 -14.01
C ILE A 42 -20.97 6.91 -13.61
N VAL A 43 -19.90 7.41 -12.97
CA VAL A 43 -18.80 6.55 -12.52
C VAL A 43 -19.27 5.56 -11.44
N SER A 44 -20.18 5.96 -10.55
CA SER A 44 -20.77 5.03 -9.58
C SER A 44 -21.51 3.87 -10.25
N ILE A 45 -22.25 4.15 -11.33
CA ILE A 45 -22.96 3.12 -12.10
C ILE A 45 -21.96 2.21 -12.81
N CYS A 46 -20.95 2.77 -13.49
CA CYS A 46 -19.92 1.98 -14.15
C CYS A 46 -19.17 1.06 -13.17
N VAL A 47 -18.79 1.57 -11.99
CA VAL A 47 -18.13 0.78 -10.94
C VAL A 47 -19.04 -0.34 -10.46
N TRP A 48 -20.32 -0.05 -10.22
CA TRP A 48 -21.28 -1.05 -9.74
C TRP A 48 -21.50 -2.18 -10.74
N TYR A 49 -21.58 -1.87 -12.03
CA TYR A 49 -21.88 -2.87 -13.07
C TYR A 49 -20.66 -3.58 -13.65
N ILE A 50 -19.46 -2.98 -13.61
CA ILE A 50 -18.25 -3.56 -14.21
C ILE A 50 -17.28 -4.02 -13.13
N LEU A 51 -16.96 -3.14 -12.17
CA LEU A 51 -15.87 -3.38 -11.23
C LEU A 51 -16.28 -4.31 -10.08
N VAL A 52 -17.49 -4.16 -9.54
CA VAL A 52 -18.00 -5.03 -8.48
C VAL A 52 -18.10 -6.51 -8.90
N PRO A 53 -18.70 -6.87 -10.06
CA PRO A 53 -18.72 -8.27 -10.47
C PRO A 53 -17.32 -8.80 -10.77
N TYR A 54 -16.42 -7.98 -11.32
CA TYR A 54 -15.04 -8.38 -11.58
C TYR A 54 -14.25 -8.65 -10.30
N LEU A 55 -14.39 -7.80 -9.26
CA LEU A 55 -13.78 -8.02 -7.95
C LEU A 55 -14.36 -9.24 -7.23
N GLN A 56 -15.67 -9.45 -7.31
CA GLN A 56 -16.31 -10.63 -6.73
C GLN A 56 -15.81 -11.92 -7.38
N GLN A 57 -15.64 -11.93 -8.70
CA GLN A 57 -15.05 -13.06 -9.42
C GLN A 57 -13.57 -13.25 -9.09
N ALA A 58 -12.79 -12.17 -8.98
CA ALA A 58 -11.38 -12.25 -8.61
C ALA A 58 -11.19 -12.78 -7.17
N ILE A 59 -12.00 -12.32 -6.22
CA ILE A 59 -11.95 -12.81 -4.83
C ILE A 59 -12.40 -14.28 -4.76
N ALA A 60 -13.45 -14.67 -5.50
CA ALA A 60 -13.86 -16.07 -5.58
C ALA A 60 -12.72 -16.99 -6.12
N SER A 61 -12.00 -16.54 -7.14
CA SER A 61 -10.85 -17.29 -7.69
C SER A 61 -9.63 -17.35 -6.75
N MET A 62 -9.43 -16.33 -5.90
CA MET A 62 -8.38 -16.34 -4.87
C MET A 62 -8.76 -17.23 -3.69
N GLY A 63 -10.03 -17.22 -3.28
CA GLY A 63 -10.55 -18.09 -2.21
C GLY A 63 -10.43 -19.57 -2.56
N ASP A 64 -10.69 -19.96 -3.81
CA ASP A 64 -10.47 -21.33 -4.27
C ASP A 64 -8.99 -21.73 -4.29
N SER A 65 -8.09 -20.79 -4.59
CA SER A 65 -6.64 -21.04 -4.59
C SER A 65 -6.09 -21.22 -3.17
N GLU A 66 -6.54 -20.39 -2.22
CA GLU A 66 -6.16 -20.49 -0.80
C GLU A 66 -6.78 -21.73 -0.12
N ASN A 67 -8.01 -22.12 -0.51
CA ASN A 67 -8.60 -23.40 -0.07
C ASN A 67 -7.86 -24.61 -0.68
N SER A 68 -7.38 -24.50 -1.92
CA SER A 68 -6.61 -25.58 -2.57
C SER A 68 -5.24 -25.74 -1.92
N GLU A 69 -4.52 -24.66 -1.60
CA GLU A 69 -3.25 -24.73 -0.85
C GLU A 69 -3.45 -25.24 0.59
N ASN A 70 -4.51 -24.81 1.28
CA ASN A 70 -4.84 -25.33 2.61
C ASN A 70 -5.29 -26.80 2.58
N GLN A 71 -5.94 -27.27 1.51
CA GLN A 71 -6.28 -28.69 1.34
C GLN A 71 -5.06 -29.55 1.00
N ILE A 72 -4.16 -29.08 0.13
CA ILE A 72 -2.91 -29.79 -0.17
C ILE A 72 -2.00 -29.86 1.08
N GLY A 73 -1.95 -28.79 1.90
CA GLY A 73 -1.25 -28.80 3.18
C GLY A 73 -1.90 -29.64 4.27
N ALA A 74 -3.22 -29.86 4.20
CA ALA A 74 -3.95 -30.73 5.13
C ALA A 74 -3.91 -32.21 4.74
N GLU A 75 -3.78 -32.52 3.44
CA GLU A 75 -3.71 -33.90 2.93
C GLU A 75 -2.32 -34.54 3.12
N GLU A 76 -1.26 -33.74 3.32
CA GLU A 76 0.06 -34.21 3.77
C GLU A 76 0.16 -34.46 5.29
N ILE A 77 -0.89 -34.21 6.08
CA ILE A 77 -0.93 -34.60 7.49
C ILE A 77 -1.40 -36.06 7.57
N PRO A 78 -0.53 -37.03 7.89
CA PRO A 78 -0.96 -38.42 8.02
C PRO A 78 -2.03 -38.53 9.10
N SER A 79 -3.11 -39.20 8.74
CA SER A 79 -4.31 -39.49 9.53
C SER A 79 -4.02 -40.37 10.76
N LYS A 80 -3.31 -39.86 11.76
CA LYS A 80 -3.19 -40.48 13.09
C LYS A 80 -2.98 -39.45 14.20
N ILE A 81 -3.99 -38.62 14.48
CA ILE A 81 -4.20 -38.11 15.84
C ILE A 81 -5.71 -38.13 16.10
N SER A 82 -6.18 -39.27 16.65
CA SER A 82 -7.45 -39.34 17.34
C SER A 82 -7.27 -38.60 18.68
N TYR A 83 -8.06 -37.56 18.93
CA TYR A 83 -8.14 -36.98 20.28
C TYR A 83 -8.76 -38.04 21.20
N PRO A 84 -8.12 -38.44 22.31
CA PRO A 84 -8.80 -39.26 23.30
C PRO A 84 -9.84 -38.39 24.01
N ASP A 85 -11.04 -38.94 24.21
CA ASP A 85 -12.01 -38.38 25.14
C ASP A 85 -11.35 -38.25 26.52
N VAL A 86 -11.31 -37.03 27.06
CA VAL A 86 -10.71 -36.76 28.36
C VAL A 86 -11.67 -37.24 29.45
N GLU A 87 -11.60 -38.52 29.78
CA GLU A 87 -11.95 -38.98 31.13
C GLU A 87 -10.84 -38.54 32.09
N ASN A 88 -11.24 -37.85 33.15
CA ASN A 88 -10.37 -37.13 34.08
C ASN A 88 -9.47 -38.13 34.87
N PRO A 89 -8.14 -38.20 34.67
CA PRO A 89 -7.31 -39.14 35.42
C PRO A 89 -6.86 -38.54 36.75
N ALA A 90 -6.91 -39.34 37.81
CA ALA A 90 -6.43 -38.98 39.14
C ALA A 90 -4.90 -38.83 39.14
N PHE A 91 -4.40 -37.66 39.56
CA PHE A 91 -2.97 -37.39 39.78
C PHE A 91 -2.50 -37.94 41.14
N ASN A 92 -1.32 -38.58 41.19
CA ASN A 92 -0.59 -38.80 42.45
C ASN A 92 0.38 -37.62 42.70
N GLY A 93 0.51 -37.20 43.95
CA GLY A 93 1.02 -35.91 44.42
C GLY A 93 2.49 -35.53 44.12
N ASN A 94 3.19 -36.25 43.24
CA ASN A 94 4.58 -35.94 42.85
C ASN A 94 4.76 -35.67 41.34
N GLY A 95 3.69 -35.47 40.57
CA GLY A 95 3.78 -34.89 39.22
C GLY A 95 4.38 -35.79 38.12
N HIS A 96 4.39 -37.12 38.31
CA HIS A 96 4.73 -38.08 37.26
C HIS A 96 3.48 -38.85 36.80
N GLU A 97 3.26 -38.89 35.48
CA GLU A 97 2.23 -39.72 34.85
C GLU A 97 2.72 -41.17 34.76
N ILE A 98 1.98 -42.12 35.33
CA ILE A 98 2.24 -43.56 35.16
C ILE A 98 1.21 -44.09 34.18
N GLN A 99 1.63 -44.38 32.95
CA GLN A 99 0.84 -45.20 32.04
C GLN A 99 1.42 -46.62 31.98
N MET A 100 0.58 -47.61 32.31
CA MET A 100 0.87 -49.02 32.12
C MET A 100 0.58 -49.40 30.66
N GLN A 101 1.55 -49.99 29.96
CA GLN A 101 1.34 -50.52 28.61
C GLN A 101 1.33 -52.06 28.68
N ASP A 102 0.20 -52.65 28.32
CA ASP A 102 0.05 -54.10 28.17
C ASP A 102 0.65 -54.50 26.81
N VAL A 103 1.87 -55.06 26.85
CA VAL A 103 2.49 -55.73 25.72
C VAL A 103 2.16 -57.19 25.89
N GLY A 104 1.44 -57.77 24.94
CA GLY A 104 1.03 -59.18 24.91
C GLY A 104 2.20 -60.16 24.88
N ASN A 105 2.89 -60.28 26.01
CA ASN A 105 3.19 -61.49 26.76
C ASN A 105 3.72 -61.06 28.16
N GLY A 106 2.93 -60.31 28.94
CA GLY A 106 3.07 -60.17 30.39
C GLY A 106 4.35 -59.53 30.97
N ILE A 107 5.16 -58.79 30.20
CA ILE A 107 6.34 -58.07 30.73
C ILE A 107 6.38 -56.62 30.19
N SER A 108 6.08 -55.65 31.05
CA SER A 108 6.13 -54.20 30.76
C SER A 108 7.55 -53.62 30.76
N LYS A 109 7.86 -52.75 29.80
CA LYS A 109 9.02 -51.82 29.83
C LYS A 109 8.52 -50.37 29.86
N SER A 110 9.05 -49.55 30.77
CA SER A 110 8.77 -48.12 30.85
C SER A 110 9.72 -47.33 29.93
N THR A 111 9.18 -46.55 29.01
CA THR A 111 9.95 -45.56 28.23
C THR A 111 9.45 -44.17 28.59
N ILE A 112 10.35 -43.33 29.09
CA ILE A 112 10.08 -41.93 29.46
C ILE A 112 10.19 -41.09 28.18
N VAL A 113 9.11 -40.41 27.79
CA VAL A 113 9.12 -39.44 26.67
C VAL A 113 9.17 -38.02 27.25
N PRO A 114 10.09 -37.14 26.81
CA PRO A 114 10.16 -35.78 27.34
C PRO A 114 9.00 -34.93 26.81
N VAL A 115 8.17 -34.43 27.73
CA VAL A 115 7.11 -33.45 27.45
C VAL A 115 7.76 -32.08 27.28
N ALA A 116 7.48 -31.39 26.17
CA ALA A 116 7.98 -30.04 25.91
C ALA A 116 7.58 -29.09 27.04
N THR A 117 8.53 -28.30 27.50
CA THR A 117 8.37 -27.45 28.68
C THR A 117 7.35 -26.34 28.40
N SER A 118 6.55 -25.94 29.40
CA SER A 118 5.60 -24.82 29.28
C SER A 118 6.24 -23.51 28.78
N ALA A 119 7.55 -23.34 29.00
CA ALA A 119 8.34 -22.24 28.45
C ALA A 119 8.53 -22.31 26.92
N GLU A 120 8.67 -23.50 26.33
CA GLU A 120 8.82 -23.71 24.90
C GLU A 120 7.49 -23.52 24.17
N ILE A 121 6.40 -24.03 24.76
CA ILE A 121 5.03 -23.79 24.28
C ILE A 121 4.71 -22.29 24.32
N SER A 122 5.08 -21.59 25.40
CA SER A 122 4.88 -20.13 25.48
C SER A 122 5.71 -19.33 24.47
N LYS A 123 6.89 -19.84 24.06
CA LYS A 123 7.71 -19.24 23.00
C LYS A 123 7.06 -19.44 21.65
N ILE A 124 6.60 -20.65 21.35
CA ILE A 124 5.92 -21.00 20.10
C ILE A 124 4.59 -20.24 20.00
N GLU A 125 3.82 -20.13 21.08
CA GLU A 125 2.57 -19.37 21.13
C GLU A 125 2.80 -17.86 20.98
N LYS A 126 3.88 -17.31 21.55
CA LYS A 126 4.32 -15.93 21.29
C LYS A 126 4.78 -15.71 19.85
N GLU A 127 5.44 -16.69 19.25
CA GLU A 127 5.93 -16.62 17.87
C GLU A 127 4.78 -16.72 16.86
N PHE A 128 3.74 -17.49 17.21
CA PHE A 128 2.50 -17.62 16.44
C PHE A 128 1.58 -16.40 16.60
N THR A 129 1.39 -15.87 17.82
CA THR A 129 0.61 -14.64 18.05
C THR A 129 1.30 -13.39 17.49
N CYS A 130 2.63 -13.36 17.42
CA CYS A 130 3.38 -12.29 16.76
C CYS A 130 3.34 -12.38 15.22
N SER A 131 2.97 -13.54 14.67
CA SER A 131 2.83 -13.80 13.22
C SER A 131 1.37 -13.78 12.74
N ALA A 132 0.41 -13.43 13.59
CA ALA A 132 -0.99 -13.32 13.19
C ALA A 132 -1.11 -12.33 12.02
N VAL A 133 -1.49 -12.85 10.85
CA VAL A 133 -1.74 -12.07 9.64
C VAL A 133 -2.66 -10.91 10.03
N PRO A 134 -2.28 -9.64 9.78
CA PRO A 134 -3.13 -8.53 10.18
C PRO A 134 -4.47 -8.68 9.45
N TYR A 135 -5.54 -8.89 10.22
CA TYR A 135 -6.89 -9.01 9.71
C TYR A 135 -7.75 -7.94 10.36
N ASP A 136 -8.39 -7.12 9.54
CA ASP A 136 -9.46 -6.26 10.03
C ASP A 136 -10.69 -7.15 10.29
N THR A 137 -11.45 -6.89 11.35
CA THR A 137 -12.76 -7.52 11.51
C THR A 137 -13.62 -7.19 10.28
N PRO A 138 -14.52 -8.08 9.83
CA PRO A 138 -15.28 -7.87 8.59
C PRO A 138 -16.13 -6.60 8.60
N GLU A 139 -16.52 -6.10 9.77
CA GLU A 139 -17.25 -4.84 9.94
C GLU A 139 -16.32 -3.63 9.80
N THR A 140 -15.18 -3.63 10.51
CA THR A 140 -14.17 -2.57 10.43
C THR A 140 -13.57 -2.49 9.03
N GLY A 141 -13.28 -3.63 8.40
CA GLY A 141 -12.74 -3.70 7.04
C GLY A 141 -13.66 -3.06 6.00
N LYS A 142 -14.98 -3.17 6.12
CA LYS A 142 -15.93 -2.53 5.17
C LYS A 142 -15.90 -1.00 5.27
N VAL A 143 -15.90 -0.47 6.51
CA VAL A 143 -15.89 0.98 6.75
C VAL A 143 -14.54 1.57 6.34
N PHE A 144 -13.44 0.97 6.79
CA PHE A 144 -12.10 1.45 6.48
C PHE A 144 -11.70 1.21 5.03
N SER A 145 -12.19 0.17 4.35
CA SER A 145 -11.99 0.02 2.90
C SER A 145 -12.61 1.17 2.12
N SER A 146 -13.80 1.60 2.53
CA SER A 146 -14.42 2.80 1.94
C SER A 146 -13.55 4.03 2.20
N LEU A 147 -13.20 4.32 3.46
CA LEU A 147 -12.36 5.47 3.80
C LEU A 147 -10.99 5.45 3.08
N GLN A 148 -10.37 4.28 3.00
CA GLN A 148 -9.08 4.08 2.36
C GLN A 148 -9.12 4.36 0.87
N VAL A 149 -10.18 3.94 0.19
CA VAL A 149 -10.38 4.25 -1.23
C VAL A 149 -10.49 5.76 -1.44
N LEU A 150 -11.25 6.46 -0.57
CA LEU A 150 -11.39 7.90 -0.64
C LEU A 150 -10.04 8.61 -0.48
N THR A 151 -9.29 8.28 0.58
CA THR A 151 -8.00 8.89 0.84
C THR A 151 -6.96 8.54 -0.21
N ALA A 152 -6.98 7.32 -0.75
CA ALA A 152 -6.06 6.89 -1.79
C ALA A 152 -6.26 7.68 -3.09
N ILE A 153 -7.51 7.97 -3.48
CA ILE A 153 -7.79 8.77 -4.68
C ILE A 153 -7.33 10.21 -4.49
N PHE A 154 -7.60 10.83 -3.33
CA PHE A 154 -7.07 12.17 -3.03
C PHE A 154 -5.54 12.22 -3.04
N ALA A 155 -4.90 11.23 -2.40
CA ALA A 155 -3.47 11.13 -2.35
C ALA A 155 -2.88 10.95 -3.76
N ALA A 156 -3.48 10.08 -4.59
CA ALA A 156 -3.08 9.87 -5.98
C ALA A 156 -3.23 11.14 -6.82
N PHE A 157 -4.32 11.89 -6.64
CA PHE A 157 -4.53 13.17 -7.31
C PHE A 157 -3.46 14.21 -6.93
N ALA A 158 -3.25 14.42 -5.64
CA ALA A 158 -2.28 15.40 -5.14
C ALA A 158 -0.83 15.04 -5.53
N HIS A 159 -0.47 13.75 -5.43
CA HIS A 159 0.84 13.27 -5.88
C HIS A 159 1.00 13.37 -7.39
N GLY A 160 -0.01 12.96 -8.16
CA GLY A 160 0.05 13.02 -9.62
C GLY A 160 0.25 14.43 -10.14
N ALA A 161 -0.41 15.43 -9.53
CA ALA A 161 -0.20 16.84 -9.87
C ALA A 161 1.26 17.27 -9.63
N ASN A 162 1.84 16.92 -8.48
CA ASN A 162 3.25 17.24 -8.17
C ASN A 162 4.23 16.53 -9.10
N ASP A 163 3.96 15.27 -9.46
CA ASP A 163 4.83 14.48 -10.32
C ASP A 163 4.81 15.00 -11.77
N VAL A 164 3.64 15.44 -12.27
CA VAL A 164 3.53 16.12 -13.57
C VAL A 164 4.37 17.39 -13.57
N SER A 165 4.31 18.21 -12.52
CA SER A 165 5.12 19.43 -12.42
C SER A 165 6.63 19.14 -12.44
N ASN A 166 7.07 18.11 -11.73
CA ASN A 166 8.49 17.72 -11.70
C ASN A 166 8.99 17.20 -13.06
N ALA A 167 8.17 16.43 -13.78
CA ALA A 167 8.55 15.87 -15.07
C ALA A 167 8.49 16.91 -16.21
N ILE A 168 7.46 17.76 -16.22
CA ILE A 168 7.19 18.68 -17.32
C ILE A 168 7.79 20.07 -17.11
N GLY A 169 8.15 20.45 -15.88
CA GLY A 169 8.79 21.73 -15.56
C GLY A 169 9.99 22.08 -16.48
N PRO A 170 10.97 21.17 -16.68
CA PRO A 170 12.07 21.40 -17.60
C PRO A 170 11.63 21.57 -19.07
N VAL A 171 10.59 20.84 -19.51
CA VAL A 171 10.05 20.92 -20.87
C VAL A 171 9.38 22.27 -21.11
N ILE A 172 8.57 22.72 -20.15
CA ILE A 172 7.96 24.07 -20.18
C ILE A 172 9.05 25.14 -20.19
N ALA A 173 10.09 24.98 -19.37
CA ALA A 173 11.20 25.94 -19.32
C ALA A 173 11.86 26.14 -20.69
N ILE A 174 12.17 25.03 -21.39
CA ILE A 174 12.77 25.08 -22.74
C ILE A 174 11.79 25.70 -23.75
N TRP A 175 10.52 25.33 -23.68
CA TRP A 175 9.49 25.86 -24.59
C TRP A 175 9.28 27.37 -24.43
N LEU A 176 9.23 27.86 -23.19
CA LEU A 176 9.11 29.29 -22.91
C LEU A 176 10.32 30.08 -23.38
N ILE A 177 11.53 29.56 -23.17
CA ILE A 177 12.77 30.19 -23.68
C ILE A 177 12.75 30.25 -25.22
N TYR A 178 12.28 29.19 -25.87
CA TYR A 178 12.18 29.12 -27.33
C TYR A 178 11.16 30.14 -27.88
N GLN A 179 10.03 30.35 -27.20
CA GLN A 179 8.97 31.23 -27.68
C GLN A 179 9.23 32.72 -27.36
N ASP A 180 9.61 33.02 -26.12
CA ASP A 180 9.70 34.41 -25.62
C ASP A 180 11.12 34.99 -25.70
N GLY A 181 12.13 34.15 -25.92
CA GLY A 181 13.55 34.57 -25.94
C GLY A 181 14.07 35.11 -24.61
N ASN A 182 13.29 34.97 -23.53
CA ASN A 182 13.62 35.47 -22.19
C ASN A 182 13.56 34.33 -21.15
N VAL A 183 14.48 34.36 -20.19
CA VAL A 183 14.59 33.37 -19.11
C VAL A 183 13.63 33.70 -17.95
N ALA A 184 13.02 34.88 -17.96
CA ALA A 184 11.96 35.22 -17.02
C ALA A 184 10.71 34.37 -17.34
N GLN A 185 10.62 33.19 -16.73
CA GLN A 185 9.49 32.23 -16.77
C GLN A 185 8.20 32.82 -16.15
N LYS A 186 7.77 33.99 -16.64
CA LYS A 186 6.53 34.67 -16.26
C LYS A 186 5.38 34.32 -17.18
N ALA A 187 5.68 33.71 -18.31
CA ALA A 187 4.70 33.23 -19.26
C ALA A 187 4.00 31.98 -18.73
N GLU A 188 2.73 31.93 -19.07
CA GLU A 188 1.75 31.08 -18.45
C GLU A 188 1.81 29.69 -19.16
N SER A 189 1.91 28.58 -18.40
CA SER A 189 2.29 27.28 -18.98
C SER A 189 1.23 26.71 -19.94
N PRO A 190 1.61 26.21 -21.13
CA PRO A 190 0.65 25.72 -22.12
C PRO A 190 -0.01 24.41 -21.68
N PHE A 191 -1.34 24.37 -21.74
CA PHE A 191 -2.14 23.22 -21.29
C PHE A 191 -1.78 21.90 -21.98
N TRP A 192 -1.52 21.93 -23.30
CA TRP A 192 -1.21 20.72 -24.06
C TRP A 192 0.06 20.00 -23.59
N ILE A 193 1.08 20.74 -23.11
CA ILE A 193 2.32 20.13 -22.57
C ILE A 193 2.04 19.48 -21.21
N MET A 194 1.19 20.09 -20.38
CA MET A 194 0.75 19.50 -19.12
C MET A 194 -0.09 18.24 -19.34
N LEU A 195 -0.98 18.25 -20.35
CA LEU A 195 -1.75 17.08 -20.75
C LEU A 195 -0.83 15.95 -21.24
N TYR A 196 0.17 16.28 -22.06
CA TYR A 196 1.19 15.33 -22.51
C TYR A 196 1.91 14.64 -21.32
N GLY A 197 2.31 15.41 -20.31
CA GLY A 197 2.91 14.85 -19.10
C GLY A 197 1.98 13.95 -18.29
N GLY A 198 0.73 14.38 -18.11
CA GLY A 198 -0.30 13.59 -17.43
C GLY A 198 -0.54 12.24 -18.10
N VAL A 199 -0.63 12.22 -19.43
CA VAL A 199 -0.76 10.99 -20.23
C VAL A 199 0.49 10.12 -20.10
N GLY A 200 1.70 10.72 -20.20
CA GLY A 200 2.96 10.00 -20.07
C GLY A 200 3.12 9.30 -18.72
N ILE A 201 2.83 9.99 -17.62
CA ILE A 201 2.85 9.40 -16.27
C ILE A 201 1.80 8.30 -16.14
N SER A 202 0.59 8.51 -16.66
CA SER A 202 -0.48 7.50 -16.62
C SER A 202 -0.08 6.20 -17.33
N ILE A 203 0.53 6.30 -18.51
CA ILE A 203 1.03 5.14 -19.25
C ILE A 203 2.19 4.47 -18.50
N GLY A 204 3.13 5.25 -17.95
CA GLY A 204 4.25 4.71 -17.17
C GLY A 204 3.80 3.92 -15.94
N LEU A 205 2.82 4.46 -15.21
CA LEU A 205 2.20 3.77 -14.07
C LEU A 205 1.48 2.50 -14.50
N TRP A 206 0.81 2.49 -15.65
CA TRP A 206 0.15 1.29 -16.15
C TRP A 206 1.13 0.16 -16.53
N VAL A 207 2.24 0.50 -17.18
CA VAL A 207 3.23 -0.48 -17.65
C VAL A 207 4.11 -1.02 -16.50
N TRP A 208 4.62 -0.13 -15.64
CA TRP A 208 5.61 -0.49 -14.62
C TRP A 208 5.20 -0.23 -13.17
N GLY A 209 4.14 0.54 -12.92
CA GLY A 209 3.70 0.88 -11.56
C GLY A 209 3.30 -0.33 -10.72
N LYS A 210 2.78 -1.40 -11.34
CA LYS A 210 2.36 -2.63 -10.64
C LYS A 210 3.48 -3.25 -9.78
N LYS A 211 4.74 -3.17 -10.22
CA LYS A 211 5.87 -3.73 -9.46
C LYS A 211 6.12 -2.93 -8.18
N VAL A 212 6.12 -1.60 -8.29
CA VAL A 212 6.35 -0.70 -7.15
C VAL A 212 5.20 -0.79 -6.15
N ILE A 213 3.96 -0.85 -6.64
CA ILE A 213 2.77 -0.99 -5.78
C ILE A 213 2.83 -2.30 -4.99
N LYS A 214 3.20 -3.41 -5.64
CA LYS A 214 3.39 -4.71 -4.97
C LYS A 214 4.46 -4.64 -3.89
N THR A 215 5.62 -4.06 -4.21
CA THR A 215 6.73 -3.97 -3.24
C THR A 215 6.38 -3.12 -2.02
N MET A 216 5.56 -2.08 -2.18
CA MET A 216 5.14 -1.24 -1.05
C MET A 216 3.97 -1.84 -0.25
N GLY A 217 3.06 -2.56 -0.91
CA GLY A 217 1.84 -3.09 -0.29
C GLY A 217 1.95 -4.50 0.31
N GLU A 218 2.89 -5.30 -0.20
CA GLU A 218 3.07 -6.71 0.18
C GLU A 218 4.48 -6.97 0.72
N ASP A 219 5.52 -6.58 -0.02
CA ASP A 219 6.90 -6.97 0.31
C ASP A 219 7.48 -6.21 1.53
N LEU A 220 7.12 -4.92 1.71
CA LEU A 220 7.67 -4.10 2.79
C LEU A 220 6.98 -4.34 4.15
N THR A 221 5.64 -4.36 4.15
CA THR A 221 4.79 -4.61 5.31
C THR A 221 3.40 -4.94 4.80
N LYS A 222 2.73 -5.96 5.36
CA LYS A 222 1.37 -6.32 4.95
C LYS A 222 0.36 -5.23 5.35
N ILE A 223 -0.27 -4.61 4.36
CA ILE A 223 -1.23 -3.50 4.56
C ILE A 223 -2.68 -4.01 4.54
N THR A 224 -3.43 -3.73 5.61
CA THR A 224 -4.90 -3.84 5.67
C THR A 224 -5.57 -2.49 5.41
N PRO A 225 -6.86 -2.44 5.01
CA PRO A 225 -7.58 -1.19 4.80
C PRO A 225 -7.48 -0.18 5.95
N SER A 226 -7.58 -0.64 7.20
CA SER A 226 -7.42 0.23 8.38
C SER A 226 -6.02 0.84 8.48
N SER A 227 -4.98 0.03 8.31
CA SER A 227 -3.60 0.52 8.31
C SER A 227 -3.27 1.41 7.12
N GLY A 228 -3.82 1.13 5.93
CA GLY A 228 -3.66 1.98 4.77
C GLY A 228 -4.14 3.40 5.06
N PHE A 229 -5.29 3.51 5.71
CA PHE A 229 -5.88 4.81 6.05
C PHE A 229 -5.02 5.56 7.06
N CYS A 230 -4.54 4.86 8.09
CA CYS A 230 -3.60 5.41 9.07
C CYS A 230 -2.27 5.86 8.42
N ILE A 231 -1.74 5.08 7.46
CA ILE A 231 -0.51 5.40 6.72
C ILE A 231 -0.70 6.70 5.93
N GLU A 232 -1.83 6.86 5.25
CA GLU A 232 -2.11 8.06 4.46
C GLU A 232 -2.34 9.29 5.33
N LEU A 233 -3.08 9.15 6.44
CA LEU A 233 -3.25 10.22 7.41
C LEU A 233 -1.93 10.62 8.08
N GLY A 234 -1.10 9.65 8.48
CA GLY A 234 0.20 9.91 9.09
C GLY A 234 1.15 10.62 8.13
N ALA A 235 1.20 10.18 6.88
CA ALA A 235 1.98 10.84 5.84
C ALA A 235 1.47 12.26 5.56
N ALA A 236 0.16 12.44 5.43
CA ALA A 236 -0.45 13.75 5.21
C ALA A 236 -0.21 14.70 6.38
N ALA A 237 -0.36 14.24 7.62
CA ALA A 237 -0.08 15.04 8.81
C ALA A 237 1.38 15.50 8.85
N THR A 238 2.32 14.59 8.54
CA THR A 238 3.75 14.91 8.46
C THR A 238 4.03 15.97 7.40
N VAL A 239 3.45 15.81 6.20
CA VAL A 239 3.56 16.78 5.09
C VAL A 239 2.99 18.14 5.45
N LEU A 240 1.84 18.19 6.10
CA LEU A 240 1.20 19.43 6.51
C LEU A 240 1.99 20.14 7.62
N MET A 241 2.51 19.39 8.58
CA MET A 241 3.38 19.94 9.62
C MET A 241 4.66 20.53 9.02
N ALA A 242 5.35 19.81 8.15
CA ALA A 242 6.57 20.30 7.50
C ALA A 242 6.29 21.52 6.61
N SER A 243 5.18 21.51 5.87
CA SER A 243 4.75 22.64 5.05
C SER A 243 4.51 23.89 5.90
N LYS A 244 3.90 23.75 7.08
CA LYS A 244 3.68 24.89 8.00
C LYS A 244 4.97 25.52 8.52
N ILE A 245 6.03 24.73 8.67
CA ILE A 245 7.36 25.22 9.09
C ILE A 245 8.25 25.60 7.89
N GLY A 246 7.71 25.55 6.66
CA GLY A 246 8.42 25.95 5.45
C GLY A 246 9.51 24.97 4.99
N LEU A 247 9.51 23.73 5.48
CA LEU A 247 10.51 22.74 5.09
C LEU A 247 10.07 21.97 3.84
N PRO A 248 10.88 21.95 2.76
CA PRO A 248 10.61 21.11 1.61
C PRO A 248 10.87 19.66 1.98
N ILE A 249 9.83 18.83 1.96
CA ILE A 249 9.93 17.40 2.26
C ILE A 249 9.41 16.54 1.10
N SER A 250 9.98 15.35 0.99
CA SER A 250 9.51 14.34 0.03
C SER A 250 8.30 13.60 0.60
N THR A 251 7.18 13.66 -0.12
CA THR A 251 5.96 12.93 0.19
C THR A 251 6.17 11.41 0.12
N THR A 252 7.06 10.93 -0.75
CA THR A 252 7.45 9.51 -0.84
C THR A 252 8.13 9.04 0.43
N HIS A 253 9.05 9.84 1.00
CA HIS A 253 9.69 9.49 2.27
C HIS A 253 8.68 9.49 3.43
N CYS A 254 7.73 10.43 3.42
CA CYS A 254 6.67 10.46 4.44
C CYS A 254 5.77 9.22 4.37
N LYS A 255 5.40 8.79 3.15
CA LYS A 255 4.56 7.61 2.94
C LYS A 255 5.29 6.32 3.31
N VAL A 256 6.51 6.11 2.82
CA VAL A 256 7.32 4.93 3.19
C VAL A 256 7.64 4.90 4.68
N GLY A 257 7.97 6.04 5.29
CA GLY A 257 8.17 6.14 6.74
C GLY A 257 6.92 5.78 7.54
N SER A 258 5.74 6.20 7.06
CA SER A 258 4.46 5.84 7.70
C SER A 258 4.16 4.34 7.56
N ILE A 259 4.44 3.72 6.41
CA ILE A 259 4.31 2.26 6.20
C ILE A 259 5.19 1.51 7.21
N VAL A 260 6.48 1.88 7.28
CA VAL A 260 7.44 1.26 8.19
C VAL A 260 7.05 1.46 9.65
N PHE A 261 6.59 2.65 10.02
CA PHE A 261 6.13 2.93 11.38
C PHE A 261 4.93 2.05 11.75
N VAL A 262 3.91 1.96 10.89
CA VAL A 262 2.73 1.12 11.15
C VAL A 262 3.10 -0.35 11.21
N GLY A 263 3.98 -0.84 10.33
CA GLY A 263 4.52 -2.21 10.43
C GLY A 263 5.27 -2.45 11.74
N TRP A 264 6.14 -1.51 12.12
CA TRP A 264 6.95 -1.59 13.33
C TRP A 264 6.11 -1.57 14.62
N THR A 265 5.02 -0.79 14.65
CA THR A 265 4.10 -0.76 15.80
C THR A 265 3.38 -2.09 16.03
N ARG A 266 3.27 -2.95 15.01
CA ARG A 266 2.70 -4.31 15.14
C ARG A 266 3.77 -5.28 15.63
N SER A 267 4.88 -5.37 14.90
CA SER A 267 6.03 -6.19 15.27
C SER A 267 7.26 -5.76 14.49
N ARG A 268 8.45 -5.85 15.10
CA ARG A 268 9.71 -5.60 14.39
C ARG A 268 9.95 -6.56 13.23
N ALA A 269 9.40 -7.77 13.31
CA ALA A 269 9.49 -8.79 12.27
C ALA A 269 8.49 -8.57 11.12
N ALA A 270 7.48 -7.72 11.31
CA ALA A 270 6.48 -7.42 10.28
C ALA A 270 7.00 -6.46 9.18
N VAL A 271 8.23 -5.93 9.34
CA VAL A 271 8.89 -5.05 8.38
C VAL A 271 10.11 -5.75 7.80
N ASP A 272 10.20 -5.80 6.46
CA ASP A 272 11.43 -6.23 5.80
C ASP A 272 12.51 -5.13 5.85
N TRP A 273 13.41 -5.26 6.83
CA TRP A 273 14.53 -4.33 7.03
C TRP A 273 15.59 -4.39 5.91
N LYS A 274 15.73 -5.52 5.22
CA LYS A 274 16.66 -5.63 4.10
C LYS A 274 16.14 -4.83 2.91
N LEU A 275 14.85 -4.98 2.61
CA LEU A 275 14.17 -4.20 1.57
C LEU A 275 14.19 -2.70 1.93
N PHE A 276 13.82 -2.33 3.16
CA PHE A 276 13.84 -0.93 3.60
C PHE A 276 15.23 -0.29 3.47
N ARG A 277 16.29 -0.99 3.88
CA ARG A 277 17.68 -0.51 3.69
C ARG A 277 18.01 -0.35 2.21
N SER A 278 17.56 -1.26 1.36
CA SER A 278 17.79 -1.20 -0.09
C SER A 278 17.10 0.01 -0.71
N ILE A 279 15.90 0.35 -0.25
CA ILE A 279 15.17 1.57 -0.64
C ILE A 279 15.95 2.83 -0.24
N ILE A 280 16.43 2.91 1.00
CA ILE A 280 17.24 4.05 1.47
C ILE A 280 18.51 4.21 0.63
N LEU A 281 19.22 3.11 0.39
CA LEU A 281 20.44 3.11 -0.44
C LEU A 281 20.14 3.58 -1.86
N ALA A 282 19.01 3.15 -2.44
CA ALA A 282 18.57 3.61 -3.75
C ALA A 282 18.32 5.13 -3.77
N TRP A 283 17.67 5.70 -2.75
CA TRP A 283 17.45 7.14 -2.68
C TRP A 283 18.75 7.94 -2.59
N VAL A 284 19.67 7.50 -1.74
CA VAL A 284 20.98 8.16 -1.58
C VAL A 284 21.80 8.06 -2.86
N LEU A 285 21.76 6.92 -3.56
CA LEU A 285 22.50 6.70 -4.79
C LEU A 285 21.89 7.42 -6.00
N THR A 286 20.56 7.60 -6.03
CA THR A 286 19.87 8.23 -7.16
C THR A 286 20.32 9.69 -7.35
N LEU A 287 20.55 10.44 -6.26
CA LEU A 287 20.98 11.84 -6.33
C LEU A 287 22.34 12.05 -7.03
N PRO A 288 23.46 11.42 -6.60
CA PRO A 288 24.76 11.61 -7.25
C PRO A 288 24.78 11.04 -8.67
N VAL A 289 24.07 9.92 -8.92
CA VAL A 289 24.00 9.34 -10.26
C VAL A 289 23.23 10.27 -11.21
N SER A 290 22.08 10.81 -10.78
CA SER A 290 21.31 11.76 -11.58
C SER A 290 22.09 13.06 -11.82
N ALA A 291 22.74 13.60 -10.79
CA ALA A 291 23.58 14.79 -10.92
C ALA A 291 24.79 14.55 -11.85
N GLY A 292 25.46 13.41 -11.72
CA GLY A 292 26.59 13.03 -12.56
C GLY A 292 26.21 12.84 -14.02
N LEU A 293 25.10 12.15 -14.29
CA LEU A 293 24.58 11.98 -15.65
C LEU A 293 24.17 13.33 -16.27
N SER A 294 23.50 14.19 -15.50
CA SER A 294 23.11 15.53 -15.96
C SER A 294 24.35 16.39 -16.27
N ALA A 295 25.35 16.39 -15.39
CA ALA A 295 26.60 17.12 -15.59
C ALA A 295 27.38 16.60 -16.82
N ALA A 296 27.45 15.27 -17.00
CA ALA A 296 28.09 14.66 -18.16
C ALA A 296 27.37 15.01 -19.46
N ALA A 297 26.04 14.93 -19.49
CA ALA A 297 25.23 15.32 -20.66
C ALA A 297 25.45 16.79 -21.02
N MET A 298 25.47 17.69 -20.02
CA MET A 298 25.73 19.11 -20.23
C MET A 298 27.16 19.36 -20.75
N ALA A 299 28.16 18.67 -20.21
CA ALA A 299 29.55 18.78 -20.66
C ALA A 299 29.71 18.34 -22.12
N ILE A 300 29.04 17.25 -22.52
CA ILE A 300 29.02 16.76 -23.91
C ILE A 300 28.37 17.80 -24.82
N LEU A 301 27.18 18.31 -24.47
CA LEU A 301 26.50 19.34 -25.26
C LEU A 301 27.36 20.59 -25.46
N LYS A 302 28.04 21.06 -24.40
CA LYS A 302 28.96 22.20 -24.47
C LYS A 302 30.22 21.92 -25.30
N SER A 303 30.61 20.66 -25.48
CA SER A 303 31.78 20.31 -26.31
C SER A 303 31.46 20.26 -27.80
N ILE A 304 30.18 20.10 -28.16
CA ILE A 304 29.70 19.96 -29.54
C ILE A 304 29.28 21.33 -30.12
N GLY A 305 28.78 22.25 -29.29
CA GLY A 305 28.40 23.61 -29.68
C GLY A 305 29.46 24.63 -29.32
#